data_AF-A0A382UI46-F1
#
_entry.id   AF-A0A382UI46-F1
#
_cell.length_a   1.000
_cell.length_b   1.000
_cell.length_c   1.000
_cell.angle_alpha   90.00
_cell.angle_beta   90.00
_cell.angle_gamma   90.00
#
_symmetry.space_group_name_H-M   'P 1'
#
loop_
_entity.id
_entity.type
_entity.pdbx_description
1 polymer ?
#
loop_
_entity_poly.entity_id
_entity_poly.type
_entity_poly.pdbx_seq_one_letter_code
_entity_poly.pdbx_strand_id
1 'polypeptide(L)'
;MIELALSQIFRALGRLFAYPILILLYLLWPIVRIKIGILRASRIGHFASNTETFLRRRALHIYDSECIYILMCDPRRVSNRQLLKMYKRDLVIVDKASV
;
A
#
# COMPACT_ATOMS: atom_id res chain seq x y z
N MET A 1 -0.93 37.16 37.29
CA MET A 1 0.21 37.23 36.35
C MET A 1 0.92 35.89 36.16
N ILE A 2 1.19 35.11 37.22
CA ILE A 2 1.92 33.82 37.16
C ILE A 2 1.19 32.76 36.30
N GLU A 3 -0.12 32.58 36.48
CA GLU A 3 -0.95 31.67 35.65
C GLU A 3 -0.92 32.00 34.15
N LEU A 4 -0.87 33.29 33.83
CA LEU A 4 -0.79 33.76 32.45
C LEU A 4 0.59 33.44 31.85
N ALA A 5 1.66 33.59 32.62
CA ALA A 5 3.01 33.24 32.20
C ALA A 5 3.20 31.72 32.03
N LEU A 6 2.64 30.92 32.95
CA LEU A 6 2.73 29.46 32.89
C LEU A 6 2.04 28.90 31.63
N SER A 7 0.85 29.40 31.31
CA SER A 7 0.11 29.01 30.11
C SER A 7 0.79 29.46 28.80
N GLN A 8 1.46 30.61 28.79
CA GLN A 8 2.28 31.07 27.66
C GLN A 8 3.48 30.15 27.41
N ILE A 9 4.19 29.76 28.47
CA ILE A 9 5.34 28.84 28.40
C ILE A 9 4.89 27.47 27.90
N PHE A 10 3.78 26.93 28.42
CA PHE A 10 3.21 25.67 27.97
C PHE A 10 2.85 25.68 26.47
N ARG A 11 2.25 26.77 25.99
CA ARG A 11 1.94 26.95 24.55
C ARG A 11 3.19 27.12 23.69
N ALA A 12 4.26 27.74 24.21
CA ALA A 12 5.53 27.89 23.51
C ALA A 12 6.24 26.53 23.39
N LEU A 13 6.30 25.76 24.48
CA LEU A 13 6.83 24.40 24.48
C LEU A 13 6.03 23.50 23.52
N GLY A 14 4.70 23.53 23.62
CA GLY A 14 3.83 22.73 22.75
C GLY A 14 4.07 23.01 21.27
N ARG A 15 4.27 24.28 20.89
CA ARG A 15 4.64 24.65 19.51
C ARG A 15 6.03 24.14 19.11
N LEU A 16 7.01 24.27 20.00
CA LEU A 16 8.38 23.79 19.78
C LEU A 16 8.41 22.30 19.43
N PHE A 17 7.58 21.48 20.07
CA PHE A 17 7.46 20.04 19.78
C PHE A 17 6.50 19.72 18.63
N ALA A 18 5.41 20.49 18.45
CA ALA A 18 4.43 20.23 17.41
C ALA A 18 4.99 20.42 15.99
N TYR A 19 5.81 21.46 15.76
CA TYR A 19 6.41 21.71 14.44
C TYR A 19 7.31 20.57 13.93
N PRO A 20 8.30 20.06 14.69
CA PRO A 20 9.14 18.96 14.23
C PRO A 20 8.35 17.66 14.05
N ILE A 21 7.34 17.40 14.90
CA ILE A 21 6.46 16.24 14.74
C ILE A 21 5.64 16.35 13.45
N LEU A 22 5.09 17.54 13.14
CA LEU A 22 4.36 17.79 11.91
C LEU A 22 5.24 17.68 10.67
N ILE A 23 6.46 18.21 10.72
CA ILE A 23 7.45 18.09 9.63
C ILE A 23 7.83 16.62 9.42
N LEU A 24 8.06 15.87 10.50
CA LEU A 24 8.35 14.44 10.44
C LEU A 24 7.18 13.66 9.84
N LEU A 25 5.95 13.94 10.28
CA LEU A 25 4.73 13.31 9.77
C LEU A 25 4.51 13.63 8.28
N TYR A 26 4.76 14.89 7.88
CA TYR A 26 4.67 15.31 6.48
C TYR A 26 5.74 14.64 5.61
N LEU A 27 6.97 14.51 6.12
CA LEU A 27 8.06 13.84 5.42
C LEU A 27 7.86 12.32 5.32
N LEU A 28 7.17 11.72 6.29
CA LEU A 28 6.74 10.32 6.27
C LEU A 28 5.55 10.07 5.32
N TRP A 29 4.72 11.09 5.07
CA TRP A 29 3.47 10.96 4.31
C TRP A 29 3.63 10.45 2.86
N PRO A 30 4.69 10.80 2.08
CA PRO A 30 4.84 10.31 0.72
C PRO A 30 5.63 9.01 0.58
N ILE A 31 6.17 8.42 1.66
CA ILE A 31 7.28 7.46 1.48
C ILE A 31 6.86 6.16 0.78
N VAL A 32 5.63 5.65 0.95
CA VAL A 32 5.18 4.48 0.18
C VAL A 32 3.66 4.43 0.04
N ARG A 33 3.12 4.70 -1.16
CA ARG A 33 1.69 4.46 -1.43
C ARG A 33 1.48 2.97 -1.70
N ILE A 34 1.31 2.18 -0.65
CA ILE A 34 1.08 0.74 -0.76
C ILE A 34 -0.41 0.49 -1.01
N LYS A 35 -0.75 -0.22 -2.09
CA LYS A 35 -2.11 -0.67 -2.39
C LYS A 35 -2.16 -2.19 -2.29
N ILE A 36 -3.03 -2.70 -1.41
CA ILE A 36 -3.22 -4.14 -1.20
C ILE A 36 -4.46 -4.60 -1.99
N GLY A 37 -4.31 -5.66 -2.78
CA GLY A 37 -5.40 -6.26 -3.57
C GLY A 37 -5.49 -7.76 -3.40
N ILE A 38 -6.61 -8.38 -3.80
CA ILE A 38 -6.80 -9.84 -3.75
C ILE A 38 -6.94 -10.39 -5.17
N LEU A 39 -6.14 -11.41 -5.50
CA LEU A 39 -6.20 -12.14 -6.76
C LEU A 39 -7.23 -13.27 -6.69
N ARG A 40 -8.25 -13.20 -7.55
CA ARG A 40 -9.21 -14.29 -7.74
C ARG A 40 -8.63 -15.37 -8.66
N ALA A 41 -7.88 -16.30 -8.08
CA ALA A 41 -7.22 -17.38 -8.82
C ALA A 41 -8.07 -18.65 -9.03
N SER A 42 -9.29 -18.71 -8.49
CA SER A 42 -10.14 -19.93 -8.48
C SER A 42 -10.61 -20.40 -9.85
N ARG A 43 -10.79 -19.49 -10.82
CA ARG A 43 -11.19 -19.82 -12.19
C ARG A 43 -10.23 -19.15 -13.15
N ILE A 44 -9.77 -19.89 -14.16
CA ILE A 44 -8.73 -19.42 -15.07
C ILE A 44 -9.14 -18.16 -15.83
N GLY A 45 -10.41 -18.03 -16.23
CA GLY A 45 -10.91 -16.85 -16.95
C GLY A 45 -10.82 -15.57 -16.12
N HIS A 46 -11.31 -15.60 -14.88
CA HIS A 46 -11.19 -14.45 -13.98
C HIS A 46 -9.74 -14.19 -13.57
N PHE A 47 -8.95 -15.26 -13.38
CA PHE A 47 -7.56 -15.13 -12.99
C PHE A 47 -6.73 -14.45 -14.08
N ALA A 48 -6.84 -14.91 -15.32
CA ALA A 48 -6.12 -14.33 -16.45
C ALA A 48 -6.65 -12.93 -16.79
N SER A 49 -7.97 -12.80 -17.04
CA SER A 49 -8.56 -11.55 -17.53
C SER A 49 -8.36 -10.37 -16.57
N ASN A 50 -8.60 -10.56 -15.27
CA ASN A 50 -8.45 -9.49 -14.31
C ASN A 50 -6.98 -9.06 -14.13
N THR A 51 -6.06 -10.04 -14.11
CA THR A 51 -4.63 -9.78 -13.89
C THR A 51 -4.01 -9.11 -15.11
N GLU A 52 -4.32 -9.57 -16.32
CA GLU A 52 -3.89 -8.95 -17.57
C GLU A 52 -4.44 -7.54 -17.74
N THR A 53 -5.73 -7.33 -17.41
CA THR A 53 -6.33 -5.98 -17.44
C THR A 53 -5.63 -5.04 -16.47
N PHE A 54 -5.28 -5.53 -15.28
CA PHE A 54 -4.52 -4.76 -14.30
C PHE A 54 -3.12 -4.39 -14.81
N LEU A 55 -2.39 -5.37 -15.35
CA LEU A 55 -1.06 -5.16 -15.93
C LEU A 55 -1.08 -4.16 -17.08
N ARG A 56 -2.06 -4.25 -17.99
CA ARG A 56 -2.23 -3.27 -19.08
C ARG A 56 -2.51 -1.86 -18.57
N ARG A 57 -3.42 -1.71 -17.60
CA ARG A 57 -3.72 -0.39 -17.01
C ARG A 57 -2.50 0.21 -16.29
N ARG A 58 -1.69 -0.63 -15.65
CA ARG A 58 -0.41 -0.23 -15.06
C ARG A 58 0.58 0.24 -16.13
N ALA A 59 0.72 -0.51 -17.23
CA ALA A 59 1.59 -0.12 -18.35
C ALA A 59 1.16 1.19 -19.00
N LEU A 60 -0.15 1.46 -19.09
CA LEU A 60 -0.71 2.70 -19.61
C LEU A 60 -0.67 3.88 -18.61
N HIS A 61 -0.06 3.71 -17.44
CA HIS A 61 0.02 4.74 -16.39
C HIS A 61 -1.35 5.26 -15.92
N ILE A 62 -2.43 4.49 -16.17
CA ILE A 62 -3.77 4.77 -15.63
C ILE A 62 -3.79 4.51 -14.12
N TYR A 63 -2.96 3.57 -13.67
CA TYR A 63 -2.68 3.31 -12.27
C TYR A 63 -1.36 3.95 -11.86
N ASP A 64 -1.34 4.56 -10.66
CA ASP A 64 -0.16 5.21 -10.09
C ASP A 64 1.10 4.32 -10.21
N SER A 65 2.09 4.80 -10.95
CA SER A 65 3.38 4.11 -11.12
C SER A 65 4.20 4.10 -9.82
N GLU A 66 4.03 5.12 -8.98
CA GLU A 66 4.70 5.26 -7.68
C GLU A 66 4.07 4.41 -6.56
N CYS A 67 2.97 3.70 -6.84
CA CYS A 67 2.34 2.80 -5.88
C CYS A 67 2.99 1.42 -5.90
N ILE A 68 3.28 0.89 -4.71
CA ILE A 68 3.63 -0.53 -4.55
C ILE A 68 2.34 -1.33 -4.43
N TYR A 69 2.07 -2.19 -5.41
CA TYR A 69 0.91 -3.06 -5.42
C TYR A 69 1.27 -4.43 -4.84
N ILE A 70 0.67 -4.76 -3.69
CA ILE A 70 0.82 -6.06 -3.03
C ILE A 70 -0.46 -6.85 -3.27
N LEU A 71 -0.37 -7.97 -3.98
CA LEU A 71 -1.52 -8.80 -4.30
C LEU A 71 -1.52 -10.06 -3.45
N MET A 72 -2.63 -10.36 -2.80
CA MET A 72 -2.80 -11.56 -1.99
C MET A 72 -3.49 -12.65 -2.81
N CYS A 73 -2.94 -13.86 -2.80
CA CYS A 73 -3.50 -15.01 -3.49
C CYS A 73 -3.69 -16.18 -2.51
N ASP A 74 -4.80 -16.91 -2.60
CA ASP A 74 -4.97 -18.17 -1.87
C ASP A 74 -4.28 -19.31 -2.64
N PRO A 75 -3.17 -19.88 -2.14
CA PRO A 75 -2.39 -20.89 -2.86
C PRO A 75 -3.13 -22.22 -3.04
N ARG A 76 -4.18 -22.50 -2.24
CA ARG A 76 -4.96 -23.74 -2.33
C ARG A 76 -5.99 -23.68 -3.47
N ARG A 77 -6.41 -22.48 -3.85
CA ARG A 77 -7.47 -22.24 -4.83
C ARG A 77 -6.93 -21.70 -6.16
N VAL A 78 -5.68 -21.98 -6.50
CA VAL A 78 -5.07 -21.53 -7.75
C VAL A 78 -5.44 -22.49 -8.88
N SER A 79 -6.21 -22.00 -9.85
CA SER A 79 -6.62 -22.75 -11.05
C SER A 79 -5.47 -23.12 -11.97
N ASN A 80 -4.42 -22.29 -12.04
CA ASN A 80 -3.23 -22.56 -12.85
C ASN A 80 -1.95 -22.04 -12.17
N ARG A 81 -1.12 -22.97 -11.68
CA ARG A 81 0.13 -22.65 -10.99
C ARG A 81 1.20 -22.06 -11.91
N GLN A 82 1.22 -22.47 -13.17
CA GLN A 82 2.18 -21.94 -14.14
C GLN A 82 1.88 -20.47 -14.44
N LEU A 83 0.61 -20.14 -14.63
CA LEU A 83 0.18 -18.75 -14.84
C LEU A 83 0.50 -17.87 -13.63
N LEU A 84 0.28 -18.39 -12.42
CA LEU A 84 0.70 -17.69 -11.19
C LEU A 84 2.21 -17.48 -11.14
N LYS A 85 3.01 -18.47 -11.53
CA LYS A 85 4.48 -18.37 -11.58
C LYS A 85 4.94 -17.30 -12.57
N MET A 86 4.24 -17.14 -13.70
CA MET A 86 4.51 -16.07 -14.65
C MET A 86 4.20 -14.71 -14.03
N TYR A 87 3.01 -14.52 -13.46
CA TYR A 87 2.65 -13.24 -12.83
C TYR A 87 3.52 -12.88 -11.62
N LYS A 88 4.00 -13.85 -10.85
CA LYS A 88 4.95 -13.62 -9.74
C LYS A 88 6.29 -13.03 -10.19
N ARG A 89 6.63 -13.07 -11.48
CA ARG A 89 7.84 -12.42 -12.03
C ARG A 89 7.70 -10.89 -12.10
N ASP A 90 6.49 -10.40 -12.40
CA ASP A 90 6.22 -8.98 -12.65
C ASP A 90 5.41 -8.30 -11.52
N LEU A 91 4.75 -9.10 -10.66
CA LEU A 91 3.87 -8.65 -9.59
C LEU A 91 4.32 -9.18 -8.23
N VAL A 92 4.19 -8.33 -7.21
CA VAL A 92 4.41 -8.73 -5.81
C VAL A 92 3.17 -9.48 -5.32
N ILE A 93 3.20 -10.80 -5.44
CA ILE A 93 2.10 -11.67 -5.00
C ILE A 93 2.51 -12.44 -3.74
N VAL A 94 1.79 -12.17 -2.65
CA VAL A 94 1.96 -12.83 -1.35
C VAL A 94 0.90 -13.91 -1.19
N ASP A 95 1.32 -15.08 -0.74
CA ASP A 95 0.38 -16.16 -0.45
C ASP A 95 -0.35 -15.83 0.86
N LYS A 96 -1.68 -15.83 0.82
CA LYS A 96 -2.49 -15.60 2.02
C LYS A 96 -2.29 -16.79 2.96
N ALA A 97 -1.75 -16.54 4.15
CA ALA A 97 -1.74 -17.52 5.23
C ALA A 97 -3.19 -17.92 5.54
N SER A 98 -3.54 -19.17 5.23
CA SER A 98 -4.80 -19.76 5.61
C SER A 98 -4.62 -20.25 7.05
N VAL A 99 -5.00 -19.41 8.03
CA VAL A 99 -5.27 -19.86 9.40
C VAL A 99 -6.60 -20.61 9.40
#